data_AF-A0A970AI91-F1
#
_entry.id   AF-A0A970AI91-F1
#
_cell.length_a   1.000
_cell.length_b   1.000
_cell.length_c   1.000
_cell.angle_alpha   90.00
_cell.angle_beta   90.00
_cell.angle_gamma   90.00
#
_symmetry.space_group_name_H-M   'P 1'
#
loop_
_entity.id
_entity.type
_entity.pdbx_description
1 polymer ?
#
loop_
_entity_poly.entity_id
_entity_poly.type
_entity_poly.pdbx_seq_one_letter_code
_entity_poly.pdbx_strand_id
1 'polypeptide(L)'
;ERVEVIWQGSNAPVHVTSGELYGVLVFRDGTDNFPGVQGYIEQLNEWTANFIDTVNEIHGQGYDLNSNDGQDFFVVKEHDPSLLIRVNITDPNQIAASNELHNGEVVRGNGNIALQLASLRHTPYQPDQPKLSDSFNAIIAGLGVRAMEANVMVENGIALGDHLEKLRESISGVNLDEEMADMIKFQHAYNAAARIMTAMDEALDTIINRMGAVGR
;
A
#
# COMPACT_ATOMS: atom_id res chain seq x y z
N GLU A 1 -13.38 2.74 -14.52
CA GLU A 1 -14.22 1.57 -14.12
C GLU A 1 -13.42 0.70 -13.17
N ARG A 2 -14.01 0.32 -12.02
CA ARG A 2 -13.37 -0.62 -11.09
C ARG A 2 -13.42 -2.02 -11.69
N VAL A 3 -12.28 -2.69 -11.79
CA VAL A 3 -12.22 -4.05 -12.32
C VAL A 3 -12.76 -5.00 -11.27
N GLU A 4 -13.92 -5.59 -11.54
CA GLU A 4 -14.59 -6.55 -10.67
C GLU A 4 -14.04 -7.96 -10.91
N VAL A 5 -13.69 -8.66 -9.83
CA VAL A 5 -13.24 -10.05 -9.90
C VAL A 5 -14.47 -10.95 -9.88
N ILE A 6 -14.60 -11.83 -10.87
CA ILE A 6 -15.74 -12.74 -11.00
C ILE A 6 -15.28 -14.20 -11.07
N TRP A 7 -16.13 -15.11 -10.59
CA TRP A 7 -15.93 -16.55 -10.75
C TRP A 7 -16.16 -16.97 -12.20
N GLN A 8 -15.17 -17.59 -12.83
CA GLN A 8 -15.23 -18.00 -14.24
C GLN A 8 -16.43 -18.92 -14.58
N GLY A 9 -16.88 -19.76 -13.63
CA GLY A 9 -17.97 -20.70 -13.87
C GLY A 9 -19.38 -20.13 -13.70
N SER A 10 -19.57 -19.21 -12.75
CA SER A 10 -20.89 -18.67 -12.40
C SER A 10 -21.09 -17.22 -12.84
N ASN A 11 -20.03 -16.53 -13.27
CA ASN A 11 -19.95 -15.07 -13.43
C ASN A 11 -20.39 -14.29 -12.18
N ALA A 12 -20.46 -14.95 -11.01
CA ALA A 12 -20.81 -14.29 -9.76
C ALA A 12 -19.61 -13.47 -9.25
N PRO A 13 -19.86 -12.32 -8.59
CA PRO A 13 -18.80 -11.51 -8.01
C PRO A 13 -18.06 -12.28 -6.91
N VAL A 14 -16.74 -12.12 -6.89
CA VAL A 14 -15.86 -12.68 -5.85
C VAL A 14 -15.76 -11.68 -4.70
N HIS A 15 -16.23 -12.08 -3.52
CA HIS A 15 -16.01 -11.32 -2.29
C HIS A 15 -14.65 -11.68 -1.69
N VAL A 16 -13.61 -10.97 -2.12
CA VAL A 16 -12.27 -11.12 -1.54
C VAL A 16 -12.19 -10.28 -0.27
N THR A 17 -11.91 -10.90 0.87
CA THR A 17 -11.89 -10.22 2.19
C THR A 17 -10.52 -10.26 2.88
N SER A 18 -9.57 -11.06 2.39
CA SER A 18 -8.24 -11.20 2.97
C SER A 18 -7.22 -11.75 1.97
N GLY A 19 -5.96 -11.85 2.41
CA GLY A 19 -4.85 -12.37 1.62
C GLY A 19 -4.29 -11.37 0.62
N GLU A 20 -3.36 -11.86 -0.21
CA GLU A 20 -2.61 -11.05 -1.17
C GLU A 20 -3.52 -10.38 -2.20
N LEU A 21 -4.51 -11.12 -2.74
CA LEU A 21 -5.45 -10.58 -3.72
C LEU A 21 -6.26 -9.40 -3.16
N TYR A 22 -6.73 -9.50 -1.92
CA TYR A 22 -7.41 -8.38 -1.25
C TYR A 22 -6.46 -7.19 -1.11
N GLY A 23 -5.22 -7.43 -0.70
CA GLY A 23 -4.19 -6.39 -0.58
C GLY A 23 -3.95 -5.64 -1.89
N VAL A 24 -3.86 -6.35 -3.02
CA VAL A 24 -3.69 -5.74 -4.35
C VAL A 24 -4.92 -4.94 -4.76
N LEU A 25 -6.13 -5.44 -4.50
CA LEU A 25 -7.37 -4.73 -4.80
C LEU A 25 -7.50 -3.44 -3.98
N VAL A 26 -7.23 -3.50 -2.68
CA VAL A 26 -7.21 -2.33 -1.80
C VAL A 26 -6.11 -1.34 -2.21
N PHE A 27 -4.93 -1.84 -2.58
CA PHE A 27 -3.84 -0.98 -3.06
C PHE A 27 -4.25 -0.21 -4.32
N ARG A 28 -4.90 -0.87 -5.27
CA ARG A 28 -5.36 -0.28 -6.53
C ARG A 28 -6.54 0.67 -6.32
N ASP A 29 -7.64 0.18 -5.75
CA ASP A 29 -8.96 0.84 -5.73
C ASP A 29 -9.22 1.67 -4.48
N GLY A 30 -8.43 1.44 -3.43
CA GLY A 30 -8.64 2.06 -2.13
C GLY A 30 -9.77 1.42 -1.30
N THR A 31 -9.96 2.01 -0.12
CA THR A 31 -11.05 1.77 0.84
C THR A 31 -11.50 3.13 1.37
N ASP A 32 -12.54 3.17 2.21
CA ASP A 32 -13.04 4.42 2.81
C ASP A 32 -11.96 5.23 3.54
N ASN A 33 -10.94 4.55 4.07
CA ASN A 33 -9.85 5.18 4.83
C ASN A 33 -8.53 5.27 4.06
N PHE A 34 -8.46 4.73 2.84
CA PHE A 34 -7.23 4.68 2.06
C PHE A 34 -7.55 4.92 0.58
N PRO A 35 -7.07 6.01 -0.05
CA PRO A 35 -7.45 6.35 -1.42
C PRO A 35 -7.08 5.30 -2.48
N GLY A 36 -6.06 4.48 -2.22
CA GLY A 36 -5.48 3.62 -3.24
C GLY A 36 -4.81 4.42 -4.36
N VAL A 37 -4.21 3.71 -5.32
CA VAL A 37 -3.57 4.34 -6.48
C VAL A 37 -4.58 5.16 -7.28
N GLN A 38 -5.79 4.66 -7.49
CA GLN A 38 -6.84 5.37 -8.22
C GLN A 38 -7.22 6.68 -7.52
N GLY A 39 -7.42 6.67 -6.20
CA GLY A 39 -7.77 7.89 -5.47
C GLY A 39 -6.65 8.94 -5.47
N TYR A 40 -5.37 8.54 -5.50
CA TYR A 40 -4.26 9.49 -5.68
C TYR A 40 -4.20 10.06 -7.10
N ILE A 41 -4.53 9.27 -8.13
CA ILE A 41 -4.66 9.75 -9.51
C ILE A 41 -5.81 10.77 -9.61
N GLU A 42 -6.94 10.49 -8.97
CA GLU A 42 -8.08 11.42 -8.90
C GLU A 42 -7.69 12.74 -8.23
N GLN A 43 -7.02 12.71 -7.07
CA GLN A 43 -6.53 13.92 -6.42
C GLN A 43 -5.55 14.72 -7.30
N LEU A 44 -4.67 14.03 -8.02
CA LEU A 44 -3.73 14.69 -8.94
C LEU A 44 -4.47 15.28 -10.16
N ASN A 45 -5.50 14.60 -10.66
CA ASN A 45 -6.37 15.10 -11.71
C ASN A 45 -7.10 16.37 -11.26
N GLU A 46 -7.73 16.36 -10.08
CA GLU A 46 -8.40 17.53 -9.50
C GLU A 46 -7.43 18.71 -9.32
N TRP A 47 -6.24 18.44 -8.78
CA TRP A 47 -5.21 19.45 -8.62
C TRP A 47 -4.78 20.04 -9.97
N THR A 48 -4.59 19.19 -10.97
CA THR A 48 -4.16 19.64 -12.31
C THR A 48 -5.25 20.45 -13.00
N ALA A 49 -6.53 20.05 -12.86
CA ALA A 49 -7.66 20.83 -13.37
C ALA A 49 -7.68 22.23 -12.75
N ASN A 50 -7.61 22.33 -11.42
CA ASN A 50 -7.58 23.62 -10.73
C ASN A 50 -6.36 24.47 -11.15
N PHE A 51 -5.18 23.86 -11.28
CA PHE A 51 -4.00 24.55 -11.79
C PHE A 51 -4.23 25.14 -13.20
N ILE A 52 -4.80 24.36 -14.11
CA ILE A 52 -5.11 24.78 -15.47
C ILE A 52 -6.12 25.93 -15.44
N ASP A 53 -7.23 25.76 -14.73
CA ASP A 53 -8.31 26.74 -14.64
C ASP A 53 -7.78 28.06 -14.07
N THR A 54 -7.03 28.01 -12.98
CA THR A 54 -6.44 29.19 -12.34
C THR A 54 -5.48 29.92 -13.28
N VAL A 55 -4.60 29.20 -13.97
CA VAL A 55 -3.63 29.82 -14.90
C VAL A 55 -4.33 30.40 -16.12
N ASN A 56 -5.28 29.68 -16.71
CA ASN A 56 -6.03 30.15 -17.87
C ASN A 56 -6.89 31.36 -17.52
N GLU A 57 -7.53 31.37 -16.36
CA GLU A 57 -8.34 32.50 -15.90
C GLU A 57 -7.49 33.76 -15.74
N ILE A 58 -6.31 33.67 -15.13
CA ILE A 58 -5.41 34.83 -14.98
C ILE A 58 -4.81 35.24 -16.33
N HIS A 59 -4.35 34.28 -17.14
CA HIS A 59 -3.75 34.57 -18.44
C HIS A 59 -4.76 35.22 -19.40
N GLY A 60 -6.01 34.76 -19.37
CA GLY A 60 -7.10 35.31 -20.18
C GLY A 60 -7.54 36.73 -19.81
N GLN A 61 -7.14 37.24 -18.64
CA GLN A 61 -7.35 38.64 -18.26
C GLN A 61 -6.32 39.60 -18.89
N GLY A 62 -5.29 39.06 -19.54
CA GLY A 62 -4.23 39.84 -20.16
C GLY A 62 -4.39 40.06 -21.66
N TYR A 63 -3.43 40.80 -22.21
CA TYR A 63 -3.25 41.02 -23.64
C TYR A 63 -1.87 40.56 -24.10
N ASP A 64 -1.83 39.91 -25.25
CA ASP A 64 -0.61 39.43 -25.91
C ASP A 64 0.19 40.56 -26.59
N LEU A 65 1.36 40.25 -27.17
CA LEU A 65 2.20 41.26 -27.84
C LEU A 65 1.61 41.81 -29.15
N ASN A 66 0.56 41.14 -29.67
CA ASN A 66 -0.20 41.56 -30.84
C ASN A 66 -1.48 42.33 -30.46
N SER A 67 -1.68 42.61 -29.16
CA SER A 67 -2.86 43.29 -28.60
C SER A 67 -4.16 42.47 -28.71
N ASN A 68 -4.06 41.15 -28.82
CA ASN A 68 -5.21 40.26 -28.69
C ASN A 68 -5.43 39.86 -27.22
N ASP A 69 -6.66 39.50 -26.89
CA ASP A 69 -7.00 38.91 -25.58
C ASP A 69 -6.20 37.63 -25.34
N GLY A 70 -5.87 37.37 -24.08
CA GLY A 70 -5.22 36.14 -23.66
C GLY A 70 -6.07 34.92 -23.99
N GLN A 71 -5.48 33.98 -24.72
CA GLN A 71 -6.05 32.64 -24.93
C GLN A 71 -5.72 31.72 -23.76
N ASP A 72 -6.39 30.56 -23.68
CA ASP A 72 -6.03 29.51 -22.74
C ASP A 72 -4.55 29.15 -22.88
N PHE A 73 -3.83 29.17 -21.75
CA PHE A 73 -2.41 28.83 -21.70
C PHE A 73 -2.23 27.30 -21.77
N PHE A 74 -3.08 26.58 -21.05
CA PHE A 74 -3.13 25.13 -21.01
C PHE A 74 -4.45 24.59 -21.56
N VAL A 75 -4.41 23.45 -22.23
CA VAL A 75 -5.58 22.73 -22.72
C VAL A 75 -5.51 21.27 -22.34
N VAL A 76 -6.67 20.64 -22.17
CA VAL A 76 -6.81 19.20 -21.90
C VAL A 76 -7.70 18.59 -22.98
N LYS A 77 -7.21 17.56 -23.68
CA LYS A 77 -8.04 16.78 -24.61
C LYS A 77 -8.80 15.71 -23.82
N GLU A 78 -9.97 16.07 -23.29
CA GLU A 78 -10.98 15.22 -22.60
C GLU A 78 -10.48 14.15 -21.59
N HIS A 79 -11.05 14.17 -20.38
CA HIS A 79 -10.73 13.26 -19.25
C HIS A 79 -9.24 13.33 -18.83
N ASP A 80 -8.92 12.93 -17.59
CA ASP A 80 -7.54 12.84 -17.07
C ASP A 80 -6.60 14.06 -17.29
N PRO A 81 -6.90 15.22 -16.70
CA PRO A 81 -6.10 16.44 -16.83
C PRO A 81 -4.62 16.26 -16.47
N SER A 82 -4.29 15.43 -15.46
CA SER A 82 -2.90 15.17 -15.07
C SER A 82 -2.07 14.47 -16.14
N LEU A 83 -2.72 13.69 -17.02
CA LEU A 83 -2.07 12.94 -18.10
C LEU A 83 -2.05 13.74 -19.42
N LEU A 84 -3.11 14.52 -19.66
CA LEU A 84 -3.40 15.10 -20.96
C LEU A 84 -3.22 16.63 -21.03
N ILE A 85 -2.77 17.28 -19.95
CA ILE A 85 -2.38 18.70 -19.97
C ILE A 85 -1.37 18.99 -21.08
N ARG A 86 -1.62 20.03 -21.88
CA ARG A 86 -0.71 20.52 -22.93
C ARG A 86 -0.67 22.05 -22.88
N VAL A 87 0.48 22.61 -23.25
CA VAL A 87 0.60 24.05 -23.49
C VAL A 87 -0.03 24.37 -24.85
N ASN A 88 -0.93 25.35 -24.88
CA ASN A 88 -1.60 25.83 -26.09
C ASN A 88 -0.86 27.00 -26.74
N ILE A 89 -0.03 27.72 -25.99
CA ILE A 89 0.84 28.78 -26.50
C ILE A 89 1.89 28.19 -27.45
N THR A 90 1.89 28.64 -28.70
CA THR A 90 2.82 28.16 -29.74
C THR A 90 3.84 29.20 -30.17
N ASP A 91 3.52 30.49 -30.01
CA ASP A 91 4.41 31.63 -30.23
C ASP A 91 4.56 32.41 -28.91
N PRO A 92 5.79 32.73 -28.45
CA PRO A 92 6.01 33.62 -27.30
C PRO A 92 5.25 34.95 -27.35
N ASN A 93 4.93 35.46 -28.54
CA ASN A 93 4.13 36.68 -28.70
C ASN A 93 2.68 36.53 -28.22
N GLN A 94 2.19 35.30 -28.05
CA GLN A 94 0.84 34.99 -27.55
C GLN A 94 0.76 34.98 -26.01
N ILE A 95 1.88 35.22 -25.31
CA ILE A 95 1.89 35.32 -23.85
C ILE A 95 1.26 36.65 -23.43
N ALA A 96 0.11 36.57 -22.78
CA ALA A 96 -0.70 37.70 -22.34
C ALA A 96 -0.20 38.27 -21.02
N ALA A 97 0.96 38.95 -21.05
CA ALA A 97 1.64 39.43 -19.85
C ALA A 97 1.13 40.78 -19.33
N SER A 98 0.57 41.62 -20.21
CA SER A 98 0.05 42.95 -19.86
C SER A 98 -1.43 42.88 -19.49
N ASN A 99 -1.86 43.67 -18.53
CA ASN A 99 -3.30 43.85 -18.21
C ASN A 99 -3.89 45.15 -18.80
N GLU A 100 -3.13 45.88 -19.61
CA GLU A 100 -3.49 47.21 -20.08
C GLU A 100 -3.26 47.38 -21.59
N LEU A 101 -4.17 48.14 -22.21
CA LEU A 101 -4.05 48.66 -23.56
C LEU A 101 -3.97 50.19 -23.52
N HIS A 102 -3.11 50.78 -24.35
CA HIS A 102 -3.04 52.21 -24.59
C HIS A 102 -3.31 52.48 -26.08
N ASN A 103 -4.37 53.24 -26.39
CA ASN A 103 -4.82 53.51 -27.76
C ASN A 103 -5.06 52.25 -28.63
N GLY A 104 -5.52 51.16 -28.00
CA GLY A 104 -5.78 49.89 -28.68
C GLY A 104 -4.55 49.02 -28.89
N GLU A 105 -3.37 49.46 -28.44
CA GLU A 105 -2.15 48.66 -28.45
C GLU A 105 -1.77 48.23 -27.04
N VAL A 106 -1.22 47.02 -26.91
CA VAL A 106 -0.72 46.52 -25.63
C VAL A 106 0.39 47.41 -25.07
N VAL A 107 0.32 47.69 -23.77
CA VAL A 107 1.39 48.41 -23.07
C VAL A 107 2.61 47.50 -22.93
N ARG A 108 3.56 47.64 -23.86
CA ARG A 108 4.80 46.85 -23.83
C ARG A 108 5.61 47.16 -22.57
N GLY A 109 6.08 46.11 -21.90
CA GLY A 109 6.80 46.22 -20.63
C GLY A 109 5.91 46.15 -19.39
N ASN A 110 4.58 46.18 -19.54
CA ASN A 110 3.66 45.81 -18.47
C ASN A 110 3.68 44.27 -18.31
N GLY A 111 4.07 43.79 -17.14
CA GLY A 111 4.16 42.37 -16.79
C GLY A 111 3.26 41.98 -15.63
N ASN A 112 2.17 42.71 -15.38
CA ASN A 112 1.34 42.51 -14.20
C ASN A 112 0.68 41.13 -14.16
N ILE A 113 0.19 40.62 -15.30
CA ILE A 113 -0.40 39.27 -15.39
C ILE A 113 0.67 38.21 -15.15
N ALA A 114 1.86 38.39 -15.74
CA ALA A 114 2.99 37.48 -15.51
C ALA A 114 3.43 37.47 -14.03
N LEU A 115 3.39 38.63 -13.35
CA LEU A 115 3.68 38.73 -11.93
C LEU A 115 2.59 38.06 -11.07
N GLN A 116 1.32 38.18 -11.45
CA GLN A 116 0.21 37.50 -10.79
C GLN A 116 0.30 35.98 -10.96
N LEU A 117 0.65 35.48 -12.15
CA LEU A 117 0.92 34.05 -12.36
C LEU A 117 2.10 33.57 -11.50
N ALA A 118 3.16 34.37 -11.38
CA ALA A 118 4.30 34.04 -10.53
C ALA A 118 3.93 34.02 -9.03
N SER A 119 3.00 34.87 -8.59
CA SER A 119 2.59 34.93 -7.18
C SER A 119 1.79 33.70 -6.74
N LEU A 120 1.11 33.00 -7.66
CA LEU A 120 0.39 31.74 -7.37
C LEU A 120 1.22 30.67 -6.66
N ARG A 121 2.55 30.71 -6.82
CA ARG A 121 3.46 29.83 -6.09
C ARG A 121 3.36 30.01 -4.57
N HIS A 122 3.11 31.24 -4.14
CA HIS A 122 3.20 31.69 -2.75
C HIS A 122 1.89 32.19 -2.16
N THR A 123 0.92 32.56 -3.00
CA THR A 123 -0.38 33.09 -2.57
C THR A 123 -1.50 32.30 -3.24
N PRO A 124 -2.60 32.03 -2.52
CA PRO A 124 -3.76 31.42 -3.14
C PRO A 124 -4.38 32.42 -4.13
N TYR A 125 -5.03 31.90 -5.18
CA TYR A 125 -5.72 32.76 -6.14
C TYR A 125 -6.95 33.42 -5.52
N GLN A 126 -7.77 32.62 -4.82
CA GLN A 126 -8.91 33.09 -4.05
C GLN A 126 -8.66 32.93 -2.53
N PRO A 127 -9.14 33.85 -1.67
CA PRO A 127 -8.83 33.83 -0.24
C PRO A 127 -9.28 32.56 0.52
N ASP A 128 -10.30 31.87 0.00
CA ASP A 128 -10.88 30.65 0.55
C ASP A 128 -10.22 29.37 0.00
N GLN A 129 -9.35 29.48 -1.00
CA GLN A 129 -8.66 28.35 -1.59
C GLN A 129 -7.27 28.13 -0.97
N PRO A 130 -6.79 26.88 -0.90
CA PRO A 130 -5.41 26.60 -0.52
C PRO A 130 -4.45 27.09 -1.62
N LYS A 131 -3.20 27.34 -1.23
CA LYS A 131 -2.11 27.57 -2.19
C LYS A 131 -1.94 26.31 -3.06
N LEU A 132 -1.79 26.49 -4.37
CA LEU A 132 -1.56 25.38 -5.30
C LEU A 132 -0.36 24.51 -4.91
N SER A 133 0.69 25.15 -4.38
CA SER A 133 1.88 24.46 -3.87
C SER A 133 1.59 23.64 -2.61
N ASP A 134 0.80 24.17 -1.67
CA ASP A 134 0.43 23.47 -0.44
C ASP A 134 -0.46 22.27 -0.74
N SER A 135 -1.43 22.41 -1.65
CA SER A 135 -2.31 21.30 -2.04
C SER A 135 -1.55 20.18 -2.73
N PHE A 136 -0.59 20.48 -3.61
CA PHE A 136 0.27 19.47 -4.24
C PHE A 136 1.16 18.77 -3.20
N ASN A 137 1.75 19.53 -2.28
CA ASN A 137 2.56 18.98 -1.20
C ASN A 137 1.72 18.09 -0.26
N ALA A 138 0.45 18.42 -0.03
CA ALA A 138 -0.46 17.60 0.77
C ALA A 138 -0.70 16.21 0.14
N ILE A 139 -0.82 16.12 -1.19
CA ILE A 139 -0.94 14.84 -1.91
C ILE A 139 0.32 13.99 -1.68
N ILE A 140 1.50 14.57 -1.88
CA ILE A 140 2.80 13.89 -1.68
C ILE A 140 2.97 13.45 -0.23
N ALA A 141 2.71 14.36 0.72
CA ALA A 141 2.84 14.07 2.15
C ALA A 141 1.86 12.97 2.58
N GLY A 142 0.61 13.02 2.11
CA GLY A 142 -0.40 12.00 2.36
C GLY A 142 0.05 10.63 1.86
N LEU A 143 0.56 10.54 0.62
CA LEU A 143 1.13 9.30 0.08
C LEU A 143 2.32 8.80 0.92
N GLY A 144 3.22 9.70 1.32
CA GLY A 144 4.38 9.36 2.14
C GLY A 144 4.00 8.80 3.51
N VAL A 145 3.03 9.41 4.19
CA VAL A 145 2.51 8.90 5.48
C VAL A 145 1.89 7.53 5.32
N ARG A 146 1.08 7.30 4.26
CA ARG A 146 0.47 5.98 4.01
C ARG A 146 1.51 4.90 3.70
N ALA A 147 2.54 5.24 2.92
CA ALA A 147 3.64 4.32 2.65
C ALA A 147 4.39 3.95 3.94
N MET A 148 4.65 4.93 4.81
CA MET A 148 5.27 4.68 6.12
C MET A 148 4.39 3.79 7.00
N GLU A 149 3.09 4.08 7.08
CA GLU A 149 2.11 3.29 7.82
C GLU A 149 2.09 1.83 7.32
N ALA A 150 2.08 1.62 6.00
CA ALA A 150 2.11 0.29 5.40
C ALA A 150 3.37 -0.51 5.78
N ASN A 151 4.54 0.13 5.76
CA ASN A 151 5.80 -0.51 6.17
C ASN A 151 5.75 -0.94 7.65
N VAL A 152 5.27 -0.05 8.53
CA VAL A 152 5.12 -0.36 9.96
C VAL A 152 4.12 -1.51 10.17
N MET A 153 3.02 -1.55 9.43
CA MET A 153 2.06 -2.65 9.50
C MET A 153 2.67 -3.99 9.07
N VAL A 154 3.51 -4.00 8.03
CA VAL A 154 4.22 -5.20 7.58
C VAL A 154 5.21 -5.68 8.64
N GLU A 155 6.02 -4.77 9.20
CA GLU A 155 6.97 -5.10 10.27
C GLU A 155 6.26 -5.70 11.50
N ASN A 156 5.14 -5.09 11.92
CA ASN A 156 4.34 -5.60 13.03
C ASN A 156 3.74 -6.98 12.71
N GLY A 157 3.27 -7.19 11.48
CA GLY A 157 2.71 -8.46 11.03
C GLY A 157 3.75 -9.59 11.07
N ILE A 158 4.97 -9.31 10.61
CA ILE A 158 6.09 -10.25 10.67
C ILE A 158 6.47 -10.55 12.13
N ALA A 159 6.63 -9.53 12.96
CA ALA A 159 7.00 -9.70 14.36
C ALA A 159 5.96 -10.53 15.14
N LEU A 160 4.67 -10.31 14.89
CA LEU A 160 3.60 -11.11 15.47
C LEU A 160 3.63 -12.56 14.97
N GLY A 161 3.85 -12.76 13.66
CA GLY A 161 4.02 -14.09 13.07
C GLY A 161 5.16 -14.88 13.72
N ASP A 162 6.33 -14.26 13.84
CA ASP A 162 7.51 -14.85 14.49
C ASP A 162 7.24 -15.18 15.97
N HIS A 163 6.50 -14.33 16.68
CA HIS A 163 6.14 -14.60 18.07
C HIS A 163 5.21 -15.81 18.20
N LEU A 164 4.19 -15.89 17.33
CA LEU A 164 3.26 -17.01 17.30
C LEU A 164 3.95 -18.33 16.92
N GLU A 165 4.90 -18.29 15.99
CA GLU A 165 5.69 -19.47 15.62
C GLU A 165 6.53 -19.96 16.80
N LYS A 166 7.21 -19.06 17.52
CA LYS A 166 7.95 -19.42 18.75
C LYS A 166 7.06 -20.01 19.85
N LEU A 167 5.84 -19.49 20.01
CA LEU A 167 4.87 -20.07 20.95
C LEU A 167 4.40 -21.46 20.50
N ARG A 168 4.22 -21.67 19.19
CA ARG A 168 3.88 -22.98 18.64
C ARG A 168 5.01 -23.97 18.90
N GLU A 169 6.26 -23.58 18.64
CA GLU A 169 7.45 -24.38 18.91
C GLU A 169 7.65 -24.67 20.40
N SER A 170 7.27 -23.78 21.32
CA SER A 170 7.42 -24.05 22.76
C SER A 170 6.39 -25.04 23.31
N ILE A 171 5.19 -25.07 22.75
CA ILE A 171 4.10 -25.97 23.16
C ILE A 171 4.17 -27.31 22.42
N SER A 172 4.42 -27.25 21.11
CA SER A 172 4.41 -28.42 20.22
C SER A 172 5.82 -28.93 19.92
N GLY A 173 6.85 -28.24 20.40
CA GLY A 173 8.23 -28.68 20.27
C GLY A 173 8.50 -29.88 21.18
N VAL A 174 9.27 -30.81 20.64
CA VAL A 174 9.72 -31.99 21.34
C VAL A 174 11.15 -31.72 21.80
N ASN A 175 11.42 -31.93 23.09
CA ASN A 175 12.78 -31.83 23.60
C ASN A 175 13.50 -33.17 23.37
N LEU A 176 14.44 -33.20 22.41
CA LEU A 176 15.18 -34.42 22.05
C LEU A 176 15.93 -35.03 23.23
N ASP A 177 16.35 -34.22 24.21
CA ASP A 177 17.04 -34.71 25.40
C ASP A 177 16.07 -35.40 26.37
N GLU A 178 14.84 -34.89 26.53
CA GLU A 178 13.79 -35.56 27.31
C GLU A 178 13.32 -36.84 26.62
N GLU A 179 13.09 -36.81 25.30
CA GLU A 179 12.76 -38.02 24.53
C GLU A 179 13.88 -39.06 24.61
N MET A 180 15.15 -38.64 24.58
CA MET A 180 16.28 -39.55 24.75
C MET A 180 16.35 -40.13 26.17
N ALA A 181 16.08 -39.32 27.20
CA ALA A 181 16.02 -39.79 28.57
C ALA A 181 14.86 -40.80 28.77
N ASP A 182 13.70 -40.53 28.21
CA ASP A 182 12.55 -41.44 28.23
C ASP A 182 12.82 -42.71 27.41
N MET A 183 13.47 -42.60 26.26
CA MET A 183 13.92 -43.75 25.47
C MET A 183 14.86 -44.64 26.29
N ILE A 184 15.86 -44.07 26.95
CA ILE A 184 16.80 -44.79 27.84
C ILE A 184 16.04 -45.45 29.00
N LYS A 185 15.10 -44.73 29.63
CA LYS A 185 14.26 -45.25 30.71
C LYS A 185 13.40 -46.42 30.25
N PHE A 186 12.75 -46.33 29.09
CA PHE A 186 11.96 -47.43 28.52
C PHE A 186 12.85 -48.62 28.13
N GLN A 187 14.06 -48.36 27.62
CA GLN A 187 15.02 -49.41 27.34
C GLN A 187 15.47 -50.14 28.62
N HIS A 188 15.71 -49.42 29.72
CA HIS A 188 16.01 -50.03 31.02
C HIS A 188 14.82 -50.81 31.58
N ALA A 189 13.61 -50.27 31.50
CA ALA A 189 12.39 -50.94 31.93
C ALA A 189 12.15 -52.24 31.15
N TYR A 190 12.34 -52.21 29.83
CA TYR A 190 12.24 -53.39 28.97
C TYR A 190 13.27 -54.47 29.36
N ASN A 191 14.53 -54.08 29.55
CA ASN A 191 15.58 -55.00 29.99
C ASN A 191 15.29 -55.59 31.39
N ALA A 192 14.73 -54.80 32.31
CA ALA A 192 14.33 -55.28 33.63
C ALA A 192 13.15 -56.26 33.54
N ALA A 193 12.14 -55.95 32.73
CA ALA A 193 11.00 -56.85 32.48
C ALA A 193 11.44 -58.17 31.83
N ALA A 194 12.39 -58.13 30.89
CA ALA A 194 12.97 -59.33 30.29
C ALA A 194 13.67 -60.21 31.34
N ARG A 195 14.44 -59.62 32.28
CA ARG A 195 15.05 -60.38 33.38
C ARG A 195 14.02 -60.96 34.35
N ILE A 196 12.94 -60.24 34.64
CA ILE A 196 11.83 -60.75 35.46
C ILE A 196 11.19 -61.95 34.76
N MET A 197 10.94 -61.87 33.45
CA MET A 197 10.43 -62.99 32.67
C MET A 197 11.37 -64.19 32.73
N THR A 198 12.69 -64.00 32.56
CA THR A 198 13.66 -65.08 32.72
C THR A 198 13.65 -65.69 34.12
N ALA A 199 13.59 -64.86 35.17
CA ALA A 199 13.50 -65.35 36.54
C ALA A 199 12.17 -66.09 36.82
N MET A 200 11.06 -65.65 36.20
CA MET A 200 9.79 -66.35 36.25
C MET A 200 9.85 -67.68 35.50
N ASP A 201 10.49 -67.74 34.32
CA ASP A 201 10.70 -68.97 33.56
C ASP A 201 11.54 -69.97 34.38
N GLU A 202 12.61 -69.51 35.04
CA GLU A 202 13.43 -70.34 35.92
C GLU A 202 12.67 -70.82 37.18
N ALA A 203 11.84 -69.96 37.76
CA ALA A 203 10.99 -70.32 38.89
C ALA A 203 9.93 -71.35 38.48
N LEU A 204 9.29 -71.17 37.32
CA LEU A 204 8.33 -72.11 36.74
C LEU A 204 8.99 -73.44 36.40
N ASP A 205 10.17 -73.43 35.78
CA ASP A 205 10.95 -74.64 35.51
C ASP A 205 11.29 -75.39 36.79
N THR A 206 11.69 -74.66 37.85
CA THR A 206 11.97 -75.27 39.15
C THR A 206 10.72 -75.89 39.78
N ILE A 207 9.58 -75.21 39.74
CA ILE A 207 8.31 -75.74 40.28
C ILE A 207 7.84 -76.97 39.48
N ILE A 208 7.88 -76.90 38.14
CA ILE A 208 7.32 -77.94 37.26
C ILE A 208 8.26 -79.15 37.18
N ASN A 209 9.55 -78.93 36.92
CA ASN A 209 10.50 -80.00 36.60
C ASN A 209 11.36 -80.44 37.78
N ARG A 210 11.55 -79.61 38.82
CA ARG A 210 12.44 -79.92 39.96
C ARG A 210 11.75 -80.18 41.30
N MET A 211 10.52 -79.71 41.53
CA MET A 211 9.78 -80.05 42.76
C MET A 211 8.97 -81.35 42.67
N GLY A 212 8.58 -81.80 41.47
CA GLY A 212 7.83 -83.05 41.27
C GLY A 212 8.67 -84.33 41.21
N ALA A 213 10.00 -84.23 41.15
CA ALA A 213 10.90 -85.37 40.92
C ALA A 213 11.37 -86.09 42.19
N VAL A 214 11.11 -85.56 43.39
CA VAL A 214 11.56 -86.17 44.67
C VAL A 214 10.50 -87.11 45.26
N GLY A 215 9.76 -87.80 44.38
CA GLY A 215 8.65 -88.69 44.73
C GLY A 215 8.60 -89.94 43.86
N ARG A 216 9.75 -90.55 43.55
CA ARG A 216 9.91 -91.97 43.18
C ARG A 216 11.28 -92.47 43.65
#